data_AF-A0A4U5TRI7-F1
#
_entry.id   AF-A0A4U5TRI7-F1
#
_cell.length_a   1.000
_cell.length_b   1.000
_cell.length_c   1.000
_cell.angle_alpha   90.00
_cell.angle_beta   90.00
_cell.angle_gamma   90.00
#
_symmetry.space_group_name_H-M   'P 1'
#
loop_
_entity.id
_entity.type
_entity.pdbx_description
1 polymer ?
#
loop_
_entity_poly.entity_id
_entity_poly.type
_entity_poly.pdbx_seq_one_letter_code
_entity_poly.pdbx_strand_id
1 'polypeptide(L)'
;MRVYFVLLISLVSLTAISQEYVLRDENQTDKTYIQQFIQQSIAQDMLKENPLVIVDDKVVTHSKKVIQLDFFKSDIMKISFKPKNQSEWIKKYGAQAVNGVIEISTRPFYAKPINTVKGYAEENILFMVDGKVVSQEDIHDLQPNDIDNIEVVKNKILIKKETSKDYDGIIKIRLKE
;
A
#
# COMPACT_ATOMS: atom_id res chain seq x y z
N MET A 1 -19.15 -7.64 -64.12
CA MET A 1 -19.66 -6.61 -63.19
C MET A 1 -18.49 -5.83 -62.63
N ARG A 2 -18.48 -4.51 -62.85
CA ARG A 2 -17.64 -3.54 -62.15
C ARG A 2 -18.26 -3.28 -60.78
N VAL A 3 -17.46 -3.12 -59.72
CA VAL A 3 -17.52 -1.98 -58.78
C VAL A 3 -16.17 -1.90 -58.04
N TYR A 4 -15.49 -0.77 -58.19
CA TYR A 4 -14.40 -0.28 -57.35
C TYR A 4 -14.99 0.37 -56.09
N PHE A 5 -14.33 0.27 -54.91
CA PHE A 5 -14.09 1.42 -54.02
C PHE A 5 -13.24 0.97 -52.80
N VAL A 6 -11.95 1.33 -52.77
CA VAL A 6 -11.38 2.51 -52.07
C VAL A 6 -11.32 2.32 -50.55
N LEU A 7 -10.05 2.25 -50.13
CA LEU A 7 -9.52 2.42 -48.78
C LEU A 7 -10.03 3.74 -48.18
N LEU A 8 -10.71 3.68 -47.02
CA LEU A 8 -10.93 4.85 -46.18
C LEU A 8 -10.63 4.50 -44.72
N ILE A 9 -9.40 4.86 -44.35
CA ILE A 9 -8.92 4.99 -42.98
C ILE A 9 -9.69 6.13 -42.32
N SER A 10 -10.43 5.88 -41.23
CA SER A 10 -10.76 6.94 -40.27
C SER A 10 -11.04 6.43 -38.86
N LEU A 11 -10.14 6.84 -37.97
CA LEU A 11 -10.34 7.20 -36.56
C LEU A 11 -10.82 6.16 -35.55
N VAL A 12 -9.80 5.58 -34.88
CA VAL A 12 -9.56 5.75 -33.44
C VAL A 12 -10.70 6.43 -32.65
N SER A 13 -11.35 5.63 -31.81
CA SER A 13 -11.24 5.86 -30.37
C SER A 13 -11.01 4.50 -29.73
N LEU A 14 -9.72 4.17 -29.53
CA LEU A 14 -9.37 3.31 -28.41
C LEU A 14 -10.04 3.95 -27.21
N THR A 15 -11.08 3.31 -26.66
CA THR A 15 -11.39 3.54 -25.27
C THR A 15 -10.14 3.13 -24.53
N ALA A 16 -9.32 4.11 -24.18
CA ALA A 16 -8.32 4.00 -23.16
C ALA A 16 -9.08 3.63 -21.89
N ILE A 17 -9.35 2.35 -21.71
CA ILE A 17 -9.46 1.80 -20.38
C ILE A 17 -8.06 2.00 -19.83
N SER A 18 -7.87 3.10 -19.10
CA SER A 18 -6.75 3.20 -18.18
C SER A 18 -6.87 1.96 -17.32
N GLN A 19 -6.01 0.96 -17.57
CA GLN A 19 -5.79 -0.09 -16.61
C GLN A 19 -5.23 0.64 -15.39
N GLU A 20 -6.13 0.98 -14.47
CA GLU A 20 -5.74 1.34 -13.12
C GLU A 20 -4.89 0.15 -12.66
N TYR A 21 -3.58 0.37 -12.55
CA TYR A 21 -2.67 -0.65 -12.08
C TYR A 21 -3.08 -0.98 -10.65
N VAL A 22 -3.91 -2.00 -10.49
CA VAL A 22 -4.17 -2.64 -9.21
C VAL A 22 -2.90 -3.40 -8.85
N LEU A 23 -1.90 -2.68 -8.35
CA LEU A 23 -0.79 -3.28 -7.61
C LEU A 23 -1.36 -3.76 -6.27
N ARG A 24 -2.03 -4.91 -6.26
CA ARG A 24 -2.43 -5.64 -5.05
C ARG A 24 -2.88 -7.02 -5.46
N ASP A 25 -1.92 -7.88 -5.80
CA ASP A 25 -2.14 -9.31 -5.73
C ASP A 25 -2.04 -9.74 -4.25
N GLU A 26 -3.06 -9.36 -3.48
CA GLU A 26 -3.27 -9.85 -2.12
C GLU A 26 -4.63 -10.51 -2.07
N ASN A 27 -4.63 -11.76 -1.62
CA ASN A 27 -5.78 -12.65 -1.63
C ASN A 27 -6.94 -11.99 -0.87
N GLN A 28 -8.18 -12.10 -1.37
CA GLN A 28 -9.36 -11.52 -0.72
C GLN A 28 -9.55 -12.02 0.73
N THR A 29 -9.00 -13.20 1.06
CA THR A 29 -8.93 -13.75 2.41
C THR A 29 -8.10 -12.90 3.37
N ASP A 30 -7.15 -12.10 2.89
CA ASP A 30 -6.26 -11.29 3.72
C ASP A 30 -6.92 -10.00 4.22
N LYS A 31 -7.90 -9.46 3.49
CA LYS A 31 -8.70 -8.29 3.93
C LYS A 31 -9.74 -8.66 4.98
N THR A 32 -10.24 -9.90 4.94
CA THR A 32 -11.30 -10.38 5.85
C THR A 32 -10.75 -11.08 7.09
N TYR A 33 -9.42 -11.23 7.21
CA TYR A 33 -8.76 -11.94 8.31
C TYR A 33 -9.16 -11.42 9.70
N ILE A 34 -9.15 -10.10 9.92
CA ILE A 34 -9.54 -9.53 11.21
C ILE A 34 -11.02 -9.78 11.51
N GLN A 35 -11.88 -9.67 10.50
CA GLN A 35 -13.30 -9.96 10.66
C GLN A 35 -13.51 -11.43 11.06
N GLN A 36 -12.82 -12.38 10.40
CA GLN A 36 -12.89 -13.80 10.72
C GLN A 36 -12.38 -14.08 12.14
N PHE A 37 -11.25 -13.47 12.54
CA PHE A 37 -10.72 -13.57 13.89
C PHE A 37 -11.72 -13.10 14.96
N ILE A 38 -12.41 -11.99 14.71
CA ILE A 38 -13.45 -11.46 15.59
C ILE A 38 -14.61 -12.45 15.71
N GLN A 39 -15.11 -12.95 14.58
CA GLN A 39 -16.22 -13.92 14.59
C GLN A 39 -15.86 -15.20 15.34
N GLN A 40 -14.64 -15.72 15.15
CA GLN A 40 -14.16 -16.89 15.88
C GLN A 40 -14.05 -16.63 17.39
N SER A 41 -13.56 -15.46 17.77
CA SER A 41 -13.42 -15.06 19.18
C SER A 41 -14.77 -14.86 19.87
N ILE A 42 -15.78 -14.38 19.14
CA ILE A 42 -17.17 -14.31 19.62
C ILE A 42 -17.75 -15.72 19.76
N ALA A 43 -17.52 -16.61 18.79
CA ALA A 43 -17.99 -18.00 18.84
C ALA A 43 -17.36 -18.79 20.01
N GLN A 44 -16.16 -18.42 20.45
CA GLN A 44 -15.48 -18.97 21.63
C GLN A 44 -15.86 -18.25 22.94
N ASP A 45 -16.86 -17.36 22.92
CA ASP A 45 -17.33 -16.57 24.05
C ASP A 45 -16.28 -15.61 24.67
N MET A 46 -15.16 -15.37 23.99
CA MET A 46 -14.07 -14.50 24.47
C MET A 46 -14.37 -13.01 24.27
N LEU A 47 -15.10 -12.68 23.20
CA LEU A 47 -15.54 -11.33 22.83
C LEU A 47 -17.07 -11.27 22.71
N LYS A 48 -17.64 -10.07 22.71
CA LYS A 48 -19.03 -9.80 22.30
C LYS A 48 -19.07 -9.08 20.96
N GLU A 49 -20.26 -8.99 20.37
CA GLU A 49 -20.48 -8.16 19.18
C GLU A 49 -20.00 -6.72 19.42
N ASN A 50 -19.42 -6.12 18.38
CA ASN A 50 -18.84 -4.77 18.42
C ASN A 50 -17.77 -4.61 19.52
N PRO A 51 -16.68 -5.39 19.48
CA PRO A 51 -15.54 -5.15 20.36
C PRO A 51 -14.84 -3.84 19.97
N LEU A 52 -14.12 -3.25 20.92
CA LEU A 52 -13.28 -2.09 20.65
C LEU A 52 -12.06 -2.52 19.83
N VAL A 53 -11.83 -1.88 18.68
CA VAL A 53 -10.67 -2.14 17.82
C VAL A 53 -9.73 -0.95 17.87
N ILE A 54 -8.47 -1.22 18.15
CA ILE A 54 -7.39 -0.25 18.22
C ILE A 54 -6.32 -0.68 17.23
N VAL A 55 -5.94 0.22 16.32
CA VAL A 55 -4.87 0.00 15.35
C VAL A 55 -3.81 1.05 15.60
N ASP A 56 -2.59 0.62 15.89
CA ASP A 56 -1.44 1.51 16.17
C ASP A 56 -1.81 2.61 17.19
N ASP A 57 -2.35 2.16 18.32
CA ASP A 57 -2.83 2.98 19.45
C ASP A 57 -3.98 3.96 19.13
N LYS A 58 -4.59 3.85 17.95
CA LYS A 58 -5.76 4.66 17.55
C LYS A 58 -7.03 3.83 17.52
N VAL A 59 -8.08 4.34 18.15
CA VAL A 59 -9.41 3.72 18.11
C VAL A 59 -9.98 3.82 16.69
N VAL A 60 -10.33 2.67 16.12
CA VAL A 60 -11.02 2.63 14.83
C VAL A 60 -12.51 2.80 15.10
N THR A 61 -13.06 3.93 14.65
CA THR A 61 -14.49 4.22 14.78
C THR A 61 -15.24 3.64 13.59
N HIS A 62 -16.25 2.80 13.85
CA HIS A 62 -17.02 2.13 12.82
C HIS A 62 -18.39 2.79 12.64
N SER A 63 -18.71 3.20 11.42
CA SER A 63 -20.07 3.63 11.05
C SER A 63 -20.94 2.48 10.53
N LYS A 64 -20.36 1.31 10.23
CA LYS A 64 -21.03 0.15 9.66
C LYS A 64 -20.79 -1.11 10.51
N LYS A 65 -21.69 -2.10 10.37
CA LYS A 65 -21.66 -3.41 11.06
C LYS A 65 -20.41 -4.27 10.75
N VAL A 66 -19.64 -3.87 9.73
CA VAL A 66 -18.42 -4.57 9.29
C VAL A 66 -17.21 -3.68 9.54
N ILE A 67 -16.20 -4.23 10.21
CA ILE A 67 -14.90 -3.60 10.43
C ILE A 67 -14.12 -3.74 9.12
N GLN A 68 -14.05 -2.66 8.35
CA GLN A 68 -13.23 -2.58 7.14
C GLN A 68 -11.94 -1.85 7.49
N LEU A 69 -10.82 -2.55 7.39
CA LEU A 69 -9.48 -2.02 7.67
C LEU A 69 -8.72 -1.91 6.34
N ASP A 70 -7.94 -0.84 6.19
CA ASP A 70 -7.23 -0.53 4.93
C ASP A 70 -5.90 -1.28 4.75
N PHE A 71 -5.63 -2.23 5.65
CA PHE A 71 -4.43 -3.06 5.69
C PHE A 71 -4.78 -4.55 5.64
N PHE A 72 -3.84 -5.36 5.16
CA PHE A 72 -3.99 -6.80 5.01
C PHE A 72 -3.40 -7.56 6.19
N LYS A 73 -3.66 -8.87 6.23
CA LYS A 73 -2.97 -9.79 7.12
C LYS A 73 -1.44 -9.66 7.05
N SER A 74 -0.89 -9.44 5.86
CA SER A 74 0.55 -9.24 5.65
C SER A 74 1.08 -7.92 6.25
N ASP A 75 0.21 -6.98 6.59
CA ASP A 75 0.59 -5.72 7.24
C ASP A 75 0.58 -5.86 8.77
N ILE A 76 -0.01 -6.93 9.30
CA ILE A 76 -0.12 -7.11 10.75
C ILE A 76 1.22 -7.61 11.29
N MET A 77 1.72 -6.91 12.30
CA MET A 77 2.88 -7.34 13.10
C MET A 77 2.42 -8.15 14.31
N LYS A 78 1.37 -7.68 15.00
CA LYS A 78 0.87 -8.31 16.21
C LYS A 78 -0.62 -8.05 16.37
N ILE A 79 -1.32 -9.05 16.89
CA ILE A 79 -2.69 -8.90 17.40
C ILE A 79 -2.67 -9.30 18.88
N SER A 80 -3.26 -8.47 19.72
CA SER A 80 -3.55 -8.81 21.11
C SER A 80 -5.04 -8.71 21.36
N PHE A 81 -5.62 -9.76 21.92
CA PHE A 81 -7.01 -9.76 22.35
C PHE A 81 -7.09 -9.58 23.87
N LYS A 82 -8.07 -8.82 24.31
CA LYS A 82 -8.41 -8.60 25.71
C LYS A 82 -9.87 -9.03 25.93
N PRO A 83 -10.13 -10.01 26.81
CA PRO A 83 -11.48 -10.55 27.01
C PRO A 83 -12.50 -9.52 27.47
N LYS A 84 -13.78 -9.79 27.16
CA LYS A 84 -14.94 -8.99 27.61
C LYS A 84 -15.04 -8.90 29.13
N ASN A 85 -15.77 -7.89 29.60
CA ASN A 85 -16.13 -7.66 31.02
C ASN A 85 -14.95 -7.53 32.01
N GLN A 86 -13.74 -7.26 31.54
CA GLN A 86 -12.59 -7.05 32.42
C GLN A 86 -12.49 -5.58 32.85
N SER A 87 -12.45 -5.34 34.16
CA SER A 87 -12.43 -3.98 34.72
C SER A 87 -11.20 -3.17 34.28
N GLU A 88 -10.08 -3.82 34.00
CA GLU A 88 -8.84 -3.17 33.56
C GLU A 88 -9.03 -2.39 32.25
N TRP A 89 -9.63 -3.03 31.23
CA TRP A 89 -9.79 -2.43 29.90
C TRP A 89 -10.86 -1.34 29.90
N ILE A 90 -11.91 -1.50 30.72
CA ILE A 90 -12.95 -0.49 30.89
C ILE A 90 -12.37 0.77 31.54
N LYS A 91 -11.46 0.63 32.52
CA LYS A 91 -10.76 1.77 33.11
C LYS A 91 -9.85 2.48 32.10
N LYS A 92 -9.15 1.71 31.25
CA LYS A 92 -8.20 2.24 30.27
C LYS A 92 -8.87 2.90 29.06
N TYR A 93 -9.90 2.26 28.51
CA TYR A 93 -10.50 2.62 27.22
C TYR A 93 -11.98 3.02 27.30
N GLY A 94 -12.57 3.02 28.49
CA GLY A 94 -13.95 3.42 28.71
C GLY A 94 -14.99 2.33 28.38
N ALA A 95 -16.26 2.74 28.32
CA ALA A 95 -17.39 1.83 28.17
C ALA A 95 -17.34 0.96 26.91
N GLN A 96 -16.66 1.41 25.85
CA GLN A 96 -16.51 0.68 24.59
C GLN A 96 -15.73 -0.63 24.76
N ALA A 97 -14.88 -0.75 25.79
CA ALA A 97 -14.11 -1.96 26.06
C ALA A 97 -14.90 -3.07 26.77
N VAL A 98 -16.16 -2.85 27.13
CA VAL A 98 -17.00 -3.86 27.81
C VAL A 98 -17.14 -5.15 26.99
N ASN A 99 -17.15 -5.03 25.66
CA ASN A 99 -17.26 -6.15 24.72
C ASN A 99 -15.93 -6.85 24.42
N GLY A 100 -14.85 -6.42 25.09
CA GLY A 100 -13.48 -6.83 24.80
C GLY A 100 -12.76 -5.85 23.88
N VAL A 101 -11.45 -5.98 23.81
CA VAL A 101 -10.56 -5.09 23.04
C VAL A 101 -9.66 -5.90 22.14
N ILE A 102 -9.43 -5.40 20.93
CA ILE A 102 -8.47 -5.94 19.98
C ILE A 102 -7.47 -4.84 19.67
N GLU A 103 -6.22 -5.08 20.03
CA GLU A 103 -5.09 -4.22 19.72
C GLU A 103 -4.33 -4.83 18.55
N ILE A 104 -4.21 -4.07 17.46
CA ILE A 104 -3.50 -4.46 16.26
C ILE A 104 -2.32 -3.50 16.11
N SER A 105 -1.13 -4.06 16.05
CA SER A 105 0.06 -3.33 15.64
C SER A 105 0.38 -3.71 14.21
N THR A 106 0.52 -2.72 13.34
CA THR A 106 0.91 -2.93 11.94
C THR A 106 2.42 -2.84 11.80
N ARG A 107 2.94 -3.45 10.74
CA ARG A 107 4.33 -3.26 10.32
C ARG A 107 4.45 -1.84 9.77
N PRO A 108 5.43 -1.05 10.23
CA PRO A 108 5.70 0.22 9.59
C PRO A 108 5.98 -0.04 8.11
N PHE A 109 5.58 0.90 7.24
CA PHE A 109 5.66 0.75 5.79
C PHE A 109 7.05 0.30 5.30
N TYR A 110 8.11 0.76 5.96
CA TYR A 110 9.52 0.43 5.66
C TYR A 110 9.98 -0.96 6.16
N ALA A 111 9.21 -1.62 7.03
CA ALA A 111 9.49 -2.94 7.57
C ALA A 111 8.70 -4.06 6.87
N LYS A 112 8.01 -3.75 5.75
CA LYS A 112 7.48 -4.79 4.88
C LYS A 112 8.67 -5.58 4.33
N PRO A 113 8.77 -6.90 4.59
CA PRO A 113 9.82 -7.70 3.97
C PRO A 113 9.66 -7.58 2.45
N ILE A 114 10.72 -7.12 1.79
CA ILE A 114 10.84 -6.95 0.33
C ILE A 114 10.89 -8.33 -0.36
N ASN A 115 10.14 -9.30 0.15
CA ASN A 115 10.19 -10.70 -0.32
C ASN A 115 8.86 -11.12 -0.98
N THR A 116 7.89 -10.21 -1.12
CA THR A 116 6.65 -10.43 -1.91
C THR A 116 6.39 -9.36 -2.97
N VAL A 117 7.29 -8.39 -3.13
CA VAL A 117 7.39 -7.61 -4.36
C VAL A 117 8.52 -8.26 -5.14
N LYS A 118 8.30 -8.62 -6.40
CA LYS A 118 9.39 -8.96 -7.34
C LYS A 118 10.49 -7.92 -7.11
N GLY A 119 11.61 -8.33 -6.52
CA GLY A 119 12.51 -7.40 -5.84
C GLY A 119 12.95 -6.30 -6.81
N TYR A 120 12.89 -5.04 -6.37
CA TYR A 120 13.51 -3.90 -7.07
C TYR A 120 15.00 -4.14 -7.40
N ALA A 121 15.62 -5.16 -6.80
CA ALA A 121 16.96 -5.64 -7.12
C ALA A 121 17.14 -6.13 -8.58
N GLU A 122 16.05 -6.38 -9.32
CA GLU A 122 16.10 -6.71 -10.75
C GLU A 122 15.79 -5.52 -11.68
N GLU A 123 15.26 -4.40 -11.17
CA GLU A 123 14.92 -3.25 -12.01
C GLU A 123 16.19 -2.44 -12.32
N ASN A 124 16.49 -2.22 -13.60
CA ASN A 124 17.59 -1.34 -14.01
C ASN A 124 17.15 0.12 -13.84
N ILE A 125 17.50 0.74 -12.71
CA ILE A 125 17.10 2.12 -12.38
C ILE A 125 18.23 3.11 -12.67
N LEU A 126 17.88 4.24 -13.30
CA LEU A 126 18.76 5.39 -13.47
C LEU A 126 18.51 6.41 -12.36
N PHE A 127 19.54 6.75 -11.58
CA PHE A 127 19.47 7.80 -10.57
C PHE A 127 19.99 9.13 -11.11
N MET A 128 19.27 10.21 -10.81
CA MET A 128 19.68 11.57 -11.13
C MET A 128 19.53 12.49 -9.91
N VAL A 129 20.53 13.31 -9.63
CA VAL A 129 20.49 14.38 -8.61
C VAL A 129 20.71 15.72 -9.32
N ASP A 130 19.76 16.63 -9.20
CA ASP A 130 19.75 17.94 -9.90
C ASP A 130 20.05 17.82 -11.39
N GLY A 131 19.45 16.81 -12.03
CA GLY A 131 19.61 16.51 -13.45
C GLY A 131 20.91 15.81 -13.85
N LYS A 132 21.82 15.52 -12.89
CA LYS A 132 23.06 14.79 -13.15
C LYS A 132 22.90 13.32 -12.81
N VAL A 133 23.35 12.45 -13.72
CA VAL A 133 23.38 11.00 -13.47
C VAL A 133 24.39 10.69 -12.38
N VAL A 134 23.99 9.89 -11.40
CA VAL A 134 24.82 9.46 -10.27
C VAL A 134 24.75 7.95 -10.07
N SER A 135 25.72 7.41 -9.34
CA SER A 135 25.70 6.01 -8.93
C SER A 135 24.70 5.78 -7.79
N GLN A 136 24.35 4.53 -7.53
CA GLN A 136 23.47 4.21 -6.41
C GLN A 136 24.18 4.47 -5.07
N GLU A 137 25.50 4.31 -5.04
CA GLU A 137 26.36 4.61 -3.90
C GLU A 137 26.29 6.10 -3.53
N ASP A 138 26.34 7.00 -4.52
CA ASP A 138 26.24 8.45 -4.29
C ASP A 138 24.90 8.85 -3.65
N ILE A 139 23.82 8.09 -3.91
CA ILE A 139 22.51 8.31 -3.30
C ILE A 139 22.52 7.96 -1.81
N HIS A 140 23.32 6.97 -1.39
CA HIS A 140 23.38 6.55 0.00
C HIS A 140 23.95 7.63 0.92
N ASP A 141 24.83 8.48 0.37
CA ASP A 141 25.47 9.56 1.11
C ASP A 141 24.59 10.82 1.24
N LEU A 142 23.49 10.91 0.48
CA LEU A 142 22.55 12.03 0.54
C LEU A 142 21.82 12.09 1.88
N GLN A 143 21.89 13.24 2.53
CA GLN A 143 21.12 13.47 3.75
C GLN A 143 19.66 13.76 3.40
N PRO A 144 18.68 13.08 4.01
CA PRO A 144 17.26 13.29 3.69
C PRO A 144 16.78 14.73 3.89
N ASN A 145 17.42 15.48 4.80
CA ASN A 145 17.05 16.88 5.07
C ASN A 145 17.41 17.83 3.93
N ASP A 146 18.35 17.45 3.07
CA ASP A 146 18.83 18.26 1.95
C ASP A 146 17.97 18.06 0.70
N ILE A 147 17.07 17.07 0.70
CA ILE A 147 16.21 16.75 -0.43
C ILE A 147 14.97 17.66 -0.43
N ASP A 148 14.74 18.33 -1.55
CA ASP A 148 13.51 19.08 -1.83
C ASP A 148 12.41 18.17 -2.37
N ASN A 149 12.71 17.41 -3.41
CA ASN A 149 11.73 16.59 -4.12
C ASN A 149 12.34 15.31 -4.70
N ILE A 150 11.54 14.24 -4.73
CA ILE A 150 11.89 12.98 -5.42
C ILE A 150 10.77 12.68 -6.43
N GLU A 151 11.14 12.56 -7.71
CA GLU A 151 10.26 12.17 -8.80
C GLU A 151 10.65 10.78 -9.32
N VAL A 152 9.66 9.92 -9.54
CA VAL A 152 9.86 8.56 -10.06
C VAL A 152 9.19 8.44 -11.42
N VAL A 153 10.00 8.24 -12.47
CA VAL A 153 9.54 8.12 -13.87
C VAL A 153 9.60 6.67 -14.30
N LYS A 154 8.43 6.03 -14.47
CA LYS A 154 8.31 4.65 -15.00
C LYS A 154 7.77 4.58 -16.43
N ASN A 155 7.32 5.70 -16.98
CA ASN A 155 6.77 5.73 -18.33
C ASN A 155 7.90 5.58 -19.36
N LYS A 156 7.92 4.46 -20.09
CA LYS A 156 8.98 4.14 -21.08
C LYS A 156 9.15 5.22 -22.17
N ILE A 157 8.10 5.98 -22.53
CA ILE A 157 8.23 7.12 -23.47
C ILE A 157 9.01 8.26 -22.83
N LEU A 158 8.73 8.59 -21.57
CA LEU A 158 9.45 9.64 -20.84
C LEU A 158 10.91 9.23 -20.59
N ILE A 159 11.15 7.96 -20.24
CA ILE A 159 12.51 7.42 -20.08
C ILE A 159 13.32 7.59 -21.37
N LYS A 160 12.74 7.23 -22.52
CA LYS A 160 13.41 7.37 -23.83
C LYS A 160 13.71 8.81 -24.25
N LYS A 161 13.03 9.81 -23.68
CA LYS A 161 13.34 11.23 -23.94
C LYS A 161 14.59 11.68 -23.17
N GLU A 162 14.88 11.06 -22.05
CA GLU A 162 15.97 11.42 -21.14
C GLU A 162 17.24 10.61 -21.43
N THR A 163 17.09 9.35 -21.85
CA THR A 163 18.21 8.45 -22.08
C THR A 163 17.92 7.48 -23.22
N SER A 164 18.98 7.16 -23.98
CA SER A 164 18.95 6.15 -25.03
C SER A 164 19.16 4.72 -24.51
N LYS A 165 19.56 4.57 -23.25
CA LYS A 165 19.74 3.27 -22.58
C LYS A 165 18.40 2.74 -22.07
N ASP A 166 18.26 1.42 -22.05
CA ASP A 166 17.04 0.78 -21.54
C ASP A 166 17.10 0.71 -20.00
N TYR A 167 16.32 1.58 -19.36
CA TYR A 167 16.10 1.59 -17.92
C TYR A 167 14.63 1.28 -17.64
N ASP A 168 14.37 0.63 -16.51
CA ASP A 168 13.04 0.30 -16.01
C ASP A 168 12.38 1.47 -15.28
N GLY A 169 13.20 2.37 -14.76
CA GLY A 169 12.75 3.63 -14.19
C GLY A 169 13.87 4.65 -14.07
N ILE A 170 13.49 5.92 -13.90
CA ILE A 170 14.40 7.00 -13.52
C ILE A 170 13.92 7.56 -12.19
N ILE A 171 14.82 7.70 -11.22
CA ILE A 171 14.57 8.41 -9.96
C ILE A 171 15.33 9.73 -10.04
N LYS A 172 14.58 10.84 -10.03
CA LYS A 172 15.13 12.20 -10.06
C LYS A 172 14.98 12.82 -8.67
N ILE A 173 16.09 13.22 -8.08
CA ILE A 173 16.15 13.89 -6.79
C ILE A 173 16.53 15.34 -7.05
N ARG A 174 15.77 16.27 -6.48
CA ARG A 174 16.15 17.68 -6.39
C ARG A 174 16.56 18.00 -4.97
N LEU A 175 17.67 18.70 -4.82
CA LEU A 175 18.12 19.20 -3.53
C LEU A 175 17.50 20.58 -3.26
N LYS A 176 17.42 20.94 -1.99
CA LYS A 176 17.01 22.29 -1.58
C LYS A 176 18.08 23.29 -1.98
N GLU A 177 17.64 24.47 -2.42
CA GLU A 177 18.51 25.63 -2.63
C GLU A 177 18.98 26.26 -1.31
#